data_AF-A0A1H8V5K7-F1
#
_entry.id   AF-A0A1H8V5K7-F1
#
_cell.length_a   1.000
_cell.length_b   1.000
_cell.length_c   1.000
_cell.angle_alpha   90.00
_cell.angle_beta   90.00
_cell.angle_gamma   90.00
#
_symmetry.space_group_name_H-M   'P 1'
#
loop_
_entity.id
_entity.type
_entity.pdbx_description
1 polymer ?
#
loop_
_entity_poly.entity_id
_entity_poly.type
_entity_poly.pdbx_seq_one_letter_code
_entity_poly.pdbx_strand_id
1 'polypeptide(L)'
;MQDRSPRILDDLIAQRQVNHSTVAIQELMHTVGVLNPSDARTATVIEVIGKQIRAMPPHRIFPPDNEILGRAALLSGILCRLQGYGKDGKMRALQDCVLFLQAQKLGLVVLTANIGDYDVLLQLIPAGRVLLYRSK
;
A
#
# COMPACT_ATOMS: atom_id res chain seq x y z
N MET A 1 13.44 2.55 0.57
CA MET A 1 12.32 3.09 1.39
C MET A 1 12.81 4.17 2.38
N GLN A 2 13.36 5.29 1.89
CA GLN A 2 13.88 6.41 2.73
C GLN A 2 14.73 5.96 3.96
N ASP A 3 15.47 4.86 3.85
CA ASP A 3 16.24 4.20 4.94
C ASP A 3 15.46 3.85 6.23
N ARG A 4 14.13 3.81 6.15
CA ARG A 4 13.26 3.40 7.27
C ARG A 4 13.01 1.90 7.34
N SER A 5 13.40 1.16 6.30
CA SER A 5 13.26 -0.29 6.23
C SER A 5 14.53 -1.03 6.67
N PRO A 6 14.40 -2.27 7.18
CA PRO A 6 15.54 -3.16 7.39
C PRO A 6 16.34 -3.38 6.09
N ARG A 7 17.67 -3.49 6.17
CA ARG A 7 18.56 -3.66 5.00
C ARG A 7 18.23 -4.92 4.19
N ILE A 8 17.84 -6.01 4.88
CA ILE A 8 17.41 -7.27 4.24
C ILE A 8 16.25 -7.06 3.26
N LEU A 9 15.48 -5.98 3.42
CA LEU A 9 14.37 -5.68 2.53
C LEU A 9 14.83 -5.16 1.17
N ASP A 10 15.94 -4.43 1.14
CA ASP A 10 16.54 -3.95 -0.11
C ASP A 10 17.02 -5.15 -0.94
N ASP A 11 17.64 -6.14 -0.30
CA ASP A 11 18.05 -7.39 -0.94
C ASP A 11 16.85 -8.18 -1.48
N LEU A 12 15.78 -8.30 -0.68
CA LEU A 12 14.56 -9.00 -1.09
C LEU A 12 13.93 -8.35 -2.34
N ILE A 13 13.83 -7.02 -2.35
CA ILE A 13 13.23 -6.26 -3.46
C ILE A 13 14.10 -6.35 -4.71
N ALA A 14 15.42 -6.27 -4.56
CA ALA A 14 16.34 -6.40 -5.69
C ALA A 14 16.27 -7.78 -6.37
N GLN A 15 15.94 -8.82 -5.61
CA GLN A 15 15.90 -10.22 -6.10
C GLN A 15 14.50 -10.70 -6.50
N ARG A 16 13.45 -9.87 -6.39
CA ARG A 16 12.07 -10.27 -6.65
C ARG A 16 11.39 -9.34 -7.64
N GLN A 17 10.47 -9.90 -8.41
CA GLN A 17 9.61 -9.11 -9.26
C GLN A 17 8.59 -8.35 -8.40
N VAL A 18 8.67 -7.02 -8.44
CA VAL A 18 7.69 -6.13 -7.80
C VAL A 18 6.54 -5.86 -8.75
N ASN A 19 5.31 -5.97 -8.25
CA ASN A 19 4.07 -5.61 -8.93
C ASN A 19 3.41 -4.46 -8.17
N HIS A 20 2.68 -3.61 -8.87
CA HIS A 20 2.15 -2.35 -8.35
C HIS A 20 0.63 -2.31 -8.50
N SER A 21 -0.06 -1.90 -7.43
CA SER A 21 -1.46 -1.50 -7.53
C SER A 21 -1.55 -0.05 -7.99
N THR A 22 -2.57 0.30 -8.77
CA THR A 22 -2.89 1.71 -9.05
C THR A 22 -3.26 2.49 -7.77
N VAL A 23 -3.68 1.82 -6.69
CA VAL A 23 -3.90 2.45 -5.38
C VAL A 23 -2.60 3.04 -4.82
N ALA A 24 -1.47 2.35 -4.97
CA ALA A 24 -0.17 2.88 -4.56
C ALA A 24 0.24 4.11 -5.38
N ILE A 25 -0.09 4.15 -6.67
CA ILE A 25 0.12 5.34 -7.51
C ILE A 25 -0.76 6.49 -7.04
N GLN A 26 -2.04 6.21 -6.73
CA GLN A 26 -2.96 7.20 -6.19
C GLN A 26 -2.45 7.80 -4.88
N GLU A 27 -1.92 7.00 -3.94
CA GLU A 27 -1.35 7.48 -2.68
C GLU A 27 -0.11 8.35 -2.89
N LEU A 28 0.80 7.93 -3.78
CA LEU A 28 1.97 8.70 -4.15
C LEU A 28 1.59 10.04 -4.79
N MET A 29 0.62 10.04 -5.70
CA MET A 29 0.14 11.27 -6.35
C MET A 29 -0.67 12.16 -5.40
N HIS A 30 -1.43 11.59 -4.47
CA HIS A 30 -2.09 12.35 -3.43
C HIS A 30 -1.06 13.07 -2.55
N THR A 31 0.04 12.39 -2.20
CA THR A 31 1.16 13.00 -1.47
C THR A 31 1.69 14.23 -2.21
N VAL A 32 1.92 14.12 -3.53
CA VAL A 32 2.32 15.28 -4.36
C VAL A 32 1.28 16.42 -4.28
N GLY A 33 -0.01 16.09 -4.38
CA GLY A 33 -1.09 17.08 -4.40
C GLY A 33 -1.28 17.85 -3.09
N VAL A 34 -0.85 17.31 -1.94
CA VAL A 34 -1.00 17.96 -0.63
C VAL A 34 0.25 18.71 -0.15
N LEU A 35 1.35 18.69 -0.90
CA LEU A 35 2.58 19.42 -0.54
C LEU A 35 2.35 20.93 -0.56
N ASN A 36 3.06 21.64 0.33
CA ASN A 36 3.11 23.10 0.31
C ASN A 36 4.00 23.58 -0.85
N PRO A 37 3.46 24.29 -1.87
CA PRO A 37 4.26 24.74 -3.01
C PRO A 37 5.35 25.76 -2.63
N SER A 38 5.22 26.43 -1.49
CA SER A 38 6.21 27.40 -1.00
C SER A 38 7.35 26.77 -0.19
N ASP A 39 7.27 25.48 0.17
CA ASP A 39 8.37 24.78 0.84
C ASP A 39 9.47 24.44 -0.16
N ALA A 40 10.71 24.87 0.11
CA ALA A 40 11.86 24.63 -0.75
C ALA A 40 12.14 23.14 -1.04
N ARG A 41 11.67 22.23 -0.18
CA ARG A 41 11.84 20.78 -0.33
C ARG A 41 10.83 20.15 -1.29
N THR A 42 9.73 20.84 -1.59
CA THR A 42 8.62 20.30 -2.39
C THR A 42 9.06 19.81 -3.76
N ALA A 43 9.91 20.58 -4.45
CA ALA A 43 10.44 20.20 -5.76
C ALA A 43 11.16 18.84 -5.72
N THR A 44 12.03 18.64 -4.71
CA THR A 44 12.76 17.38 -4.54
C THR A 44 11.82 16.20 -4.24
N VAL A 45 10.79 16.40 -3.41
CA VAL A 45 9.82 15.34 -3.10
C VAL A 45 9.04 14.93 -4.35
N ILE A 46 8.58 15.91 -5.15
CA ILE A 46 7.89 15.67 -6.42
C ILE A 46 8.78 14.88 -7.37
N GLU A 47 10.05 15.26 -7.50
CA GLU A 47 11.00 14.56 -8.37
C GLU A 47 11.19 13.10 -7.96
N VAL A 48 11.39 12.84 -6.67
CA VAL A 48 11.58 11.49 -6.13
C VAL A 48 10.34 10.62 -6.37
N ILE A 49 9.14 11.13 -6.06
CA ILE A 49 7.89 10.41 -6.29
C ILE A 49 7.67 10.15 -7.79
N GLY A 50 7.87 11.17 -8.63
CA GLY A 50 7.73 11.03 -10.07
C GLY A 50 8.70 9.99 -10.66
N LYS A 51 9.94 9.92 -10.15
CA LYS A 51 10.92 8.90 -10.54
C LYS A 51 10.45 7.49 -10.15
N GLN A 52 9.87 7.33 -8.97
CA GLN A 52 9.33 6.04 -8.52
C GLN A 52 8.17 5.56 -9.41
N ILE A 53 7.21 6.44 -9.72
CA ILE A 53 6.07 6.09 -10.57
C ILE A 53 6.55 5.73 -11.98
N ARG A 54 7.46 6.52 -12.58
CA ARG A 54 8.02 6.23 -13.92
C ARG A 54 8.83 4.92 -13.98
N ALA A 55 9.38 4.47 -12.86
CA ALA A 55 10.10 3.20 -12.78
C ALA A 55 9.17 1.97 -12.73
N MET A 56 7.86 2.15 -12.55
CA MET A 56 6.88 1.06 -12.53
C MET A 56 6.57 0.60 -13.96
N PRO A 57 6.84 -0.65 -14.35
CA PRO A 57 6.57 -1.09 -15.71
C PRO A 57 5.07 -1.26 -15.96
N PRO A 58 4.51 -0.79 -17.09
CA PRO A 58 3.08 -0.82 -17.34
C PRO A 58 2.43 -2.21 -17.20
N HIS A 59 3.10 -3.26 -17.65
CA HIS A 59 2.62 -4.65 -17.55
C HIS A 59 2.67 -5.23 -16.13
N ARG A 60 3.15 -4.46 -15.14
CA ARG A 60 3.18 -4.80 -13.72
C ARG A 60 2.34 -3.84 -12.87
N ILE A 61 1.53 -2.99 -13.50
CA ILE A 61 0.59 -2.09 -12.84
C ILE A 61 -0.81 -2.67 -13.03
N PHE A 62 -1.50 -2.92 -11.91
CA PHE A 62 -2.81 -3.55 -11.91
C PHE A 62 -3.84 -2.63 -11.24
N PRO A 63 -4.94 -2.26 -11.93
CA PRO A 63 -6.07 -1.63 -11.29
C PRO A 63 -6.90 -2.66 -10.50
N PRO A 64 -7.46 -2.29 -9.33
CA PRO A 64 -8.47 -3.12 -8.70
C PRO A 64 -9.76 -3.09 -9.54
N ASP A 65 -10.42 -4.24 -9.67
CA ASP A 65 -11.72 -4.32 -10.33
C ASP A 65 -12.88 -4.11 -9.34
N ASN A 66 -14.10 -4.07 -9.86
CA ASN A 66 -15.31 -3.82 -9.08
C ASN A 66 -15.52 -4.84 -7.96
N GLU A 67 -15.13 -6.10 -8.17
CA GLU A 67 -15.26 -7.16 -7.16
C GLU A 67 -14.31 -6.87 -5.99
N ILE A 68 -13.05 -6.55 -6.28
CA ILE A 68 -12.06 -6.17 -5.28
C ILE A 68 -12.51 -4.92 -4.52
N LEU A 69 -12.98 -3.89 -5.22
CA LEU A 69 -13.44 -2.66 -4.59
C LEU A 69 -14.63 -2.88 -3.64
N GLY A 70 -15.63 -3.64 -4.08
CA GLY A 70 -16.81 -3.94 -3.26
C GLY A 70 -16.46 -4.78 -2.02
N ARG A 71 -15.65 -5.82 -2.18
CA ARG A 71 -15.22 -6.67 -1.07
C ARG A 71 -14.30 -5.92 -0.10
N ALA A 72 -13.42 -5.07 -0.60
CA ALA A 72 -12.54 -4.25 0.22
C ALA A 72 -13.32 -3.22 1.04
N ALA A 73 -14.38 -2.62 0.48
CA ALA A 73 -15.25 -1.70 1.21
C ALA A 73 -15.94 -2.38 2.40
N LEU A 74 -16.49 -3.58 2.18
CA LEU A 74 -17.07 -4.40 3.26
C LEU A 74 -16.03 -4.74 4.32
N LEU A 75 -14.87 -5.24 3.90
CA LEU A 75 -13.79 -5.65 4.79
C LEU A 75 -13.25 -4.48 5.62
N SER A 76 -13.11 -3.30 5.00
CA SER A 76 -12.70 -2.06 5.66
C SER A 76 -13.72 -1.63 6.71
N GLY A 77 -15.02 -1.76 6.43
CA GLY A 77 -16.07 -1.52 7.43
C GLY A 77 -15.96 -2.43 8.65
N ILE A 78 -15.66 -3.72 8.44
CA ILE A 78 -15.41 -4.68 9.52
C ILE A 78 -14.15 -4.29 10.30
N LEU A 79 -13.05 -4.00 9.61
CA LEU A 79 -11.78 -3.61 10.23
C LEU A 79 -11.94 -2.33 11.05
N CYS A 80 -12.64 -1.32 10.53
CA CYS A 80 -12.94 -0.09 11.25
C CYS A 80 -13.71 -0.32 12.55
N ARG A 81 -14.67 -1.25 12.53
CA ARG A 81 -15.44 -1.62 13.73
C ARG A 81 -14.57 -2.33 14.77
N LEU A 82 -13.64 -3.18 14.33
CA LEU A 82 -12.76 -3.95 15.23
C LEU A 82 -11.63 -3.11 15.82
N GLN A 83 -11.04 -2.22 15.03
CA GLN A 83 -9.87 -1.40 15.42
C GLN A 83 -10.24 -0.04 16.02
N GLY A 84 -11.51 0.37 15.91
CA GLY A 84 -11.99 1.63 16.50
C GLY A 84 -11.41 2.89 15.82
N TYR A 85 -11.13 2.87 14.52
CA TYR A 85 -10.49 4.02 13.85
C TYR A 85 -11.31 5.31 13.96
N GLY A 86 -10.60 6.43 14.21
CA GLY A 86 -11.10 7.78 13.98
C GLY A 86 -11.33 8.09 12.49
N LYS A 87 -11.88 9.27 12.17
CA LYS A 87 -12.24 9.66 10.79
C LYS A 87 -11.08 9.53 9.80
N ASP A 88 -9.87 9.89 10.22
CA ASP A 88 -8.68 9.93 9.35
C ASP A 88 -8.12 8.54 9.01
N GLY A 89 -8.42 7.51 9.81
CA GLY A 89 -7.94 6.14 9.58
C GLY A 89 -8.77 5.34 8.57
N LYS A 90 -9.99 5.78 8.26
CA LYS A 90 -10.95 4.99 7.45
C LYS A 90 -10.53 4.84 6.00
N MET A 91 -10.02 5.92 5.38
CA MET A 91 -9.57 5.86 3.99
C MET A 91 -8.35 4.96 3.85
N ARG A 92 -7.40 5.07 4.79
CA ARG A 92 -6.23 4.19 4.85
C ARG A 92 -6.64 2.72 5.01
N ALA A 93 -7.56 2.43 5.93
CA ALA A 93 -8.09 1.08 6.11
C ALA A 93 -8.73 0.53 4.82
N LEU A 94 -9.46 1.36 4.07
CA LEU A 94 -10.01 0.99 2.77
C LEU A 94 -8.90 0.66 1.76
N GLN A 95 -7.91 1.52 1.61
CA GLN A 95 -6.78 1.31 0.69
C GLN A 95 -6.02 0.03 1.03
N ASP A 96 -5.74 -0.22 2.31
CA ASP A 96 -5.11 -1.45 2.78
C ASP A 96 -5.94 -2.70 2.48
N CYS A 97 -7.27 -2.64 2.65
CA CYS A 97 -8.17 -3.73 2.27
C CYS A 97 -8.16 -4.00 0.75
N VAL A 98 -8.10 -2.94 -0.07
CA VAL A 98 -8.00 -3.07 -1.54
C VAL A 98 -6.69 -3.73 -1.92
N LEU A 99 -5.56 -3.26 -1.38
CA LEU A 99 -4.23 -3.85 -1.63
C LEU A 99 -4.18 -5.33 -1.24
N PHE A 100 -4.71 -5.67 -0.06
CA PHE A 100 -4.74 -7.03 0.45
C PHE A 100 -5.54 -7.98 -0.45
N LEU A 101 -6.78 -7.62 -0.79
CA LEU A 101 -7.65 -8.46 -1.63
C LEU A 101 -7.18 -8.53 -3.08
N GLN A 102 -6.64 -7.43 -3.62
CA GLN A 102 -6.07 -7.43 -4.97
C GLN A 102 -4.85 -8.35 -5.05
N ALA A 103 -3.95 -8.27 -4.06
CA ALA A 103 -2.80 -9.17 -3.98
C ALA A 103 -3.23 -10.63 -3.86
N GLN A 104 -4.25 -10.93 -3.05
CA GLN A 104 -4.82 -12.27 -2.95
C GLN A 104 -5.32 -12.77 -4.32
N LYS A 105 -6.13 -11.97 -5.02
CA LYS A 105 -6.69 -12.33 -6.34
C LYS A 105 -5.61 -12.56 -7.40
N LEU A 106 -4.55 -11.75 -7.39
CA LEU A 106 -3.45 -11.86 -8.35
C LEU A 106 -2.42 -12.95 -7.98
N GLY A 107 -2.60 -13.66 -6.87
CA GLY A 107 -1.60 -14.61 -6.42
C GLY A 107 -0.27 -13.92 -6.07
N LEU A 108 -0.34 -12.74 -5.46
CA LEU A 108 0.81 -11.98 -4.95
C LEU A 108 0.90 -12.05 -3.41
N VAL A 109 1.95 -11.42 -2.87
CA VAL A 109 2.22 -11.27 -1.44
C VAL A 109 2.36 -9.78 -1.14
N VAL A 110 1.63 -9.28 -0.15
CA VAL A 110 1.79 -7.88 0.30
C VAL A 110 3.01 -7.78 1.20
N LEU A 111 3.84 -6.76 1.01
CA LEU A 111 4.96 -6.45 1.89
C LEU A 111 4.66 -5.14 2.62
N THR A 112 4.56 -5.16 3.95
CA THR A 112 4.12 -3.99 4.71
C THR A 112 4.70 -3.91 6.12
N ALA A 113 4.83 -2.67 6.62
CA ALA A 113 5.10 -2.38 8.02
C ALA A 113 3.83 -2.24 8.87
N ASN A 114 2.64 -2.24 8.24
CA ASN A 114 1.36 -2.09 8.93
C ASN A 114 0.92 -3.42 9.56
N ILE A 115 1.60 -3.83 10.63
CA ILE A 115 1.36 -5.11 11.31
C ILE A 115 -0.06 -5.18 11.88
N GLY A 116 -0.53 -4.11 12.53
CA GLY A 116 -1.82 -4.12 13.24
C GLY A 116 -3.01 -4.43 12.33
N ASP A 117 -3.08 -3.75 11.19
CA ASP A 117 -4.21 -3.93 10.28
C ASP A 117 -4.12 -5.27 9.55
N TYR A 118 -2.93 -5.61 9.02
CA TYR A 118 -2.77 -6.82 8.21
C TYR A 118 -2.81 -8.11 9.04
N ASP A 119 -2.46 -8.07 10.33
CA ASP A 119 -2.68 -9.21 11.22
C ASP A 119 -4.17 -9.54 11.34
N VAL A 120 -5.03 -8.52 11.55
CA VAL A 120 -6.48 -8.72 11.58
C VAL A 120 -7.03 -9.15 10.22
N LEU A 121 -6.53 -8.57 9.11
CA LEU A 121 -6.93 -9.00 7.77
C LEU A 121 -6.58 -10.47 7.51
N LEU A 122 -5.42 -10.95 7.97
CA LEU A 122 -5.03 -12.36 7.87
C LEU A 122 -5.92 -13.27 8.73
N GLN A 123 -6.34 -12.83 9.91
CA GLN A 123 -7.28 -13.59 10.74
C GLN A 123 -8.66 -13.70 10.08
N LEU A 124 -9.13 -12.63 9.42
CA LEU A 124 -10.41 -12.62 8.71
C LEU A 124 -10.36 -13.40 7.39
N ILE A 125 -9.23 -13.37 6.69
CA ILE A 125 -9.03 -14.02 5.39
C ILE A 125 -7.67 -14.75 5.37
N PRO A 126 -7.60 -15.97 5.93
CA PRO A 126 -6.35 -16.71 6.06
C PRO A 126 -5.68 -17.11 4.74
N ALA A 127 -6.41 -17.07 3.63
CA ALA A 127 -5.88 -17.34 2.30
C ALA A 127 -5.05 -16.17 1.72
N GLY A 128 -5.04 -15.01 2.36
CA GLY A 128 -4.15 -13.90 2.00
C GLY A 128 -2.68 -14.22 2.32
N ARG A 129 -1.75 -13.51 1.68
CA ARG A 129 -0.31 -13.65 1.95
C ARG A 129 0.32 -12.29 2.19
N VAL A 130 1.00 -12.16 3.33
CA VAL A 130 1.64 -10.93 3.76
C VAL A 130 3.02 -11.24 4.33
N LEU A 131 4.02 -10.45 3.95
CA LEU A 131 5.31 -10.36 4.62
C LEU A 131 5.31 -9.09 5.46
N LEU A 132 5.48 -9.26 6.75
CA LEU A 132 5.49 -8.18 7.73
C LEU A 132 6.93 -7.81 8.08
N TYR A 133 7.20 -6.52 8.20
CA TYR A 133 8.49 -6.04 8.72
C TYR A 133 8.26 -4.93 9.75
N ARG A 134 9.25 -4.71 10.62
CA ARG A 134 9.27 -3.54 11.50
C ARG A 134 10.19 -2.49 10.90
N SER A 135 9.73 -1.24 10.87
CA SER A 135 10.57 -0.10 10.54
C SER A 135 11.68 0.05 11.59
N LYS A 136 12.81 0.62 11.17
CA LYS A 136 13.87 1.04 12.08
C LYS A 136 13.43 2.23 12.94
#